data_AF-A0A1M5S3Q5-F1
#
_entry.id   AF-A0A1M5S3Q5-F1
#
_cell.length_a   1.000
_cell.length_b   1.000
_cell.length_c   1.000
_cell.angle_alpha   90.00
_cell.angle_beta   90.00
_cell.angle_gamma   90.00
#
_symmetry.space_group_name_H-M   'P 1'
#
loop_
_entity.id
_entity.type
_entity.pdbx_description
1 polymer ?
#
loop_
_entity_poly.entity_id
_entity_poly.type
_entity_poly.pdbx_seq_one_letter_code
_entity_poly.pdbx_strand_id
1 'polypeptide(L)'
;MDILSSLDYWFWTPIFAWVGLYRWFNRISYPTYFKSQMRKGQKWAYIPAWKGYWALCDKVFTLAAALLSALPAIWIVNRWTDSPWYMGFASSPLFLAVGFVLCRAAKNKTAKLYQSAYFLEYRKVRYKYEVKGNFRNEADVQNQTVWSYTKKLKNAEAHGRLWKYVNAMAKTKKIPPDIYAETMYV
;
A
#
# COMPACT_ATOMS: atom_id res chain seq x y z
N MET A 1 -40.61 -12.04 -9.02
CA MET A 1 -39.83 -10.90 -8.48
C MET A 1 -38.56 -11.34 -7.73
N ASP A 2 -38.39 -12.61 -7.37
CA ASP A 2 -37.21 -13.08 -6.60
C ASP A 2 -35.88 -13.16 -7.35
N ILE A 3 -35.93 -13.24 -8.69
CA ILE A 3 -34.71 -13.36 -9.52
C ILE A 3 -33.96 -12.01 -9.57
N LEU A 4 -34.68 -10.89 -9.60
CA LEU A 4 -34.09 -9.55 -9.62
C LEU A 4 -33.48 -9.18 -8.27
N SER A 5 -34.16 -9.51 -7.17
CA SER A 5 -33.65 -9.28 -5.81
C SER A 5 -32.43 -10.16 -5.49
N SER A 6 -32.37 -11.40 -5.99
CA SER A 6 -31.17 -12.22 -5.89
C SER A 6 -30.03 -11.72 -6.79
N LEU A 7 -30.32 -11.23 -8.00
CA LEU A 7 -29.29 -10.68 -8.90
C LEU A 7 -28.54 -9.49 -8.28
N ASP A 8 -29.25 -8.61 -7.58
CA ASP A 8 -28.65 -7.47 -6.89
C ASP A 8 -27.61 -7.93 -5.86
N TYR A 9 -27.97 -8.86 -4.97
CA TYR A 9 -27.03 -9.33 -3.95
C TYR A 9 -25.77 -9.94 -4.56
N TRP A 10 -25.91 -10.79 -5.58
CA TRP A 10 -24.78 -11.49 -6.21
C TRP A 10 -23.89 -10.56 -7.05
N PHE A 11 -24.43 -9.47 -7.58
CA PHE A 11 -23.65 -8.43 -8.25
C PHE A 11 -22.79 -7.62 -7.26
N TRP A 12 -23.30 -7.35 -6.06
CA TRP A 12 -22.58 -6.57 -5.05
C TRP A 12 -21.54 -7.37 -4.26
N THR A 13 -21.72 -8.69 -4.06
CA THR A 13 -20.76 -9.56 -3.35
C THR A 13 -19.32 -9.44 -3.86
N PRO A 14 -19.04 -9.52 -5.18
CA PRO A 14 -17.69 -9.35 -5.68
C PRO A 14 -17.20 -7.93 -5.37
N ILE A 15 -18.00 -6.89 -5.62
CA ILE A 15 -17.61 -5.49 -5.38
C ILE A 15 -17.21 -5.25 -3.91
N PHE A 16 -17.99 -5.76 -2.96
CA PHE A 16 -17.65 -5.67 -1.54
C PHE A 16 -16.39 -6.47 -1.19
N ALA A 17 -16.20 -7.65 -1.78
CA ALA A 17 -14.97 -8.43 -1.63
C ALA A 17 -13.75 -7.68 -2.18
N TRP A 18 -13.88 -7.01 -3.32
CA TRP A 18 -12.83 -6.17 -3.92
C TRP A 18 -12.47 -4.96 -3.06
N VAL A 19 -13.47 -4.27 -2.50
CA VAL A 19 -13.24 -3.14 -1.58
C VAL A 19 -12.60 -3.60 -0.28
N GLY A 20 -13.04 -4.75 0.26
CA GLY A 20 -12.45 -5.40 1.42
C GLY A 20 -10.99 -5.76 1.20
N LEU A 21 -10.68 -6.43 0.07
CA LEU A 21 -9.32 -6.71 -0.38
C LEU A 21 -8.48 -5.44 -0.48
N TYR A 22 -8.99 -4.40 -1.15
CA TYR A 22 -8.24 -3.15 -1.31
C TYR A 22 -7.88 -2.52 0.04
N ARG A 23 -8.83 -2.48 0.99
CA ARG A 23 -8.57 -1.97 2.35
C ARG A 23 -7.59 -2.87 3.11
N TRP A 24 -7.70 -4.19 2.95
CA TRP A 24 -6.79 -5.16 3.54
C TRP A 24 -5.36 -4.97 3.02
N PHE A 25 -5.17 -4.94 1.71
CA PHE A 25 -3.86 -4.72 1.09
C PHE A 25 -3.25 -3.37 1.46
N ASN A 26 -4.08 -2.32 1.50
CA ASN A 26 -3.63 -0.97 1.86
C ASN A 26 -3.17 -0.89 3.33
N ARG A 27 -3.84 -1.57 4.28
CA ARG A 27 -3.54 -1.45 5.72
C ARG A 27 -2.64 -2.55 6.30
N ILE A 28 -2.62 -3.72 5.69
CA ILE A 28 -2.08 -4.94 6.31
C ILE A 28 -0.92 -5.54 5.51
N SER A 29 -0.99 -5.54 4.17
CA SER A 29 -0.01 -6.21 3.30
C SER A 29 1.25 -5.38 2.97
N TYR A 30 1.31 -4.10 3.35
CA TYR A 30 2.49 -3.25 3.10
C TYR A 30 3.84 -3.78 3.64
N PRO A 31 3.93 -4.50 4.79
CA PRO A 31 5.20 -4.91 5.37
C PRO A 31 5.98 -5.93 4.54
N THR A 32 5.29 -6.86 3.86
CA THR A 32 5.95 -7.88 3.02
C THR A 32 6.56 -7.25 1.78
N TYR A 33 5.85 -6.29 1.17
CA TYR A 33 6.35 -5.51 0.05
C TYR A 33 7.55 -4.66 0.47
N PHE A 34 7.48 -4.02 1.64
CA PHE A 34 8.55 -3.17 2.16
C PHE A 34 9.79 -3.97 2.54
N LYS A 35 9.63 -5.22 2.99
CA LYS A 35 10.74 -6.16 3.19
C LYS A 35 11.49 -6.47 1.89
N SER A 36 10.77 -6.65 0.79
CA SER A 36 11.40 -6.82 -0.53
C SER A 36 12.14 -5.56 -0.98
N GLN A 37 11.58 -4.37 -0.72
CA GLN A 37 12.22 -3.10 -1.06
C GLN A 37 13.47 -2.82 -0.20
N MET A 38 13.45 -3.13 1.10
CA MET A 38 14.63 -3.05 1.97
C MET A 38 15.77 -3.93 1.46
N ARG A 39 15.48 -5.17 1.03
CA ARG A 39 16.49 -6.08 0.44
C ARG A 39 17.12 -5.51 -0.84
N LYS A 40 16.40 -4.66 -1.57
CA LYS A 40 16.91 -3.93 -2.74
C LYS A 40 17.69 -2.66 -2.37
N GLY A 41 17.98 -2.43 -1.08
CA GLY A 41 18.74 -1.27 -0.61
C GLY A 41 17.91 0.02 -0.44
N GLN A 42 16.58 -0.05 -0.52
CA GLN A 42 15.73 1.13 -0.40
C GLN A 42 15.58 1.55 1.07
N LYS A 43 16.34 2.58 1.48
CA LYS A 43 16.44 3.08 2.87
C LYS A 43 15.17 3.74 3.43
N TRP A 44 14.18 4.02 2.60
CA TRP A 44 12.91 4.65 2.99
C TRP A 44 11.84 3.67 3.48
N ALA A 45 12.02 2.37 3.23
CA ALA A 45 11.06 1.37 3.64
C ALA A 45 11.15 1.17 5.16
N TYR A 46 10.02 1.27 5.88
CA TYR A 46 9.95 0.97 7.31
C TYR A 46 9.09 -0.28 7.54
N ILE A 47 9.62 -1.27 8.26
CA ILE A 47 8.89 -2.50 8.58
C ILE A 47 8.43 -2.42 10.04
N PRO A 48 7.11 -2.41 10.33
CA PRO A 48 6.60 -2.56 11.69
C PRO A 48 6.93 -3.96 12.23
N ALA A 49 7.31 -4.04 13.50
CA ALA A 49 7.84 -5.27 14.11
C ALA A 49 6.81 -6.42 14.17
N TRP A 50 5.51 -6.11 14.24
CA TRP A 50 4.47 -7.10 14.57
C TRP A 50 3.80 -7.79 13.37
N LYS A 51 4.21 -7.52 12.12
CA LYS A 51 3.44 -7.96 10.92
C LYS A 51 4.11 -9.00 10.02
N GLY A 52 5.13 -9.70 10.51
CA GLY A 52 5.80 -10.77 9.74
C GLY A 52 4.91 -11.97 9.37
N TYR A 53 3.86 -12.24 10.15
CA TYR A 53 3.00 -13.43 10.01
C TYR A 53 1.92 -13.33 8.93
N TRP A 54 1.63 -12.13 8.42
CA TRP A 54 0.45 -11.84 7.59
C TRP A 54 0.64 -12.17 6.10
N ALA A 55 1.83 -12.63 5.70
CA ALA A 55 2.14 -13.00 4.31
C ALA A 55 1.32 -14.20 3.80
N LEU A 56 1.05 -15.19 4.67
CA LEU A 56 0.21 -16.34 4.36
C LEU A 56 -1.27 -15.92 4.34
N CYS A 57 -1.70 -15.09 5.30
CA CYS A 57 -3.04 -14.52 5.32
C CYS A 57 -3.34 -13.72 4.05
N ASP A 58 -2.38 -12.96 3.51
CA ASP A 58 -2.57 -12.24 2.24
C ASP A 58 -2.87 -13.18 1.07
N LYS A 59 -2.15 -14.31 0.96
CA LYS A 59 -2.39 -15.30 -0.10
C LYS A 59 -3.75 -15.98 0.06
N VAL A 60 -4.07 -16.42 1.28
CA VAL A 60 -5.36 -17.05 1.61
C VAL A 60 -6.52 -16.08 1.38
N PHE A 61 -6.36 -14.82 1.77
CA PHE A 61 -7.40 -13.81 1.60
C PHE A 61 -7.60 -13.42 0.14
N THR A 62 -6.53 -13.35 -0.66
CA THR A 62 -6.64 -13.15 -2.12
C THR A 62 -7.37 -14.33 -2.78
N LEU A 63 -7.02 -15.56 -2.37
CA LEU A 63 -7.64 -16.78 -2.89
C LEU A 63 -9.13 -16.86 -2.49
N ALA A 64 -9.44 -16.58 -1.23
CA ALA A 64 -10.81 -16.58 -0.72
C ALA A 64 -11.68 -15.51 -1.41
N ALA A 65 -11.15 -14.30 -1.60
CA ALA A 65 -11.89 -13.25 -2.30
C ALA A 65 -12.03 -13.49 -3.81
N ALA A 66 -11.06 -14.14 -4.44
CA ALA A 66 -11.18 -14.60 -5.83
C ALA A 66 -12.23 -15.72 -5.97
N LEU A 67 -12.27 -16.67 -5.02
CA LEU A 67 -13.30 -17.71 -4.98
C LEU A 67 -14.69 -17.11 -4.73
N LEU A 68 -14.81 -16.21 -3.75
CA LEU A 68 -16.06 -15.50 -3.45
C LEU A 68 -16.56 -14.62 -4.60
N SER A 69 -15.66 -14.03 -5.39
CA SER A 69 -16.03 -13.25 -6.57
C SER A 69 -16.31 -14.10 -7.82
N ALA A 70 -15.81 -15.34 -7.87
CA ALA A 70 -16.13 -16.29 -8.93
C ALA A 70 -17.49 -16.98 -8.73
N LEU A 71 -17.98 -17.11 -7.49
CA LEU A 71 -19.30 -17.69 -7.20
C LEU A 71 -20.45 -17.01 -7.97
N PRO A 72 -20.57 -15.67 -8.02
CA PRO A 72 -21.55 -14.99 -8.86
C PRO A 72 -21.43 -15.27 -10.36
N ALA A 73 -20.21 -15.37 -10.86
CA ALA A 73 -19.99 -15.69 -12.27
C ALA A 73 -20.43 -17.13 -12.60
N ILE A 74 -20.18 -18.08 -11.69
CA ILE A 74 -20.67 -19.46 -11.82
C ILE A 74 -22.19 -19.51 -11.75
N TRP A 75 -22.82 -18.72 -10.87
CA TRP A 75 -24.28 -18.65 -10.76
C TRP A 75 -24.95 -18.08 -12.02
N ILE A 76 -24.39 -17.01 -12.60
CA ILE A 76 -24.89 -16.42 -13.85
C ILE A 76 -24.79 -17.43 -14.99
N VAL A 77 -23.62 -18.08 -15.16
CA VAL A 77 -23.40 -19.05 -16.25
C VAL A 77 -24.33 -20.26 -16.12
N ASN A 78 -24.56 -20.79 -14.91
CA ASN A 78 -25.41 -21.96 -14.70
C ASN A 78 -26.93 -21.65 -14.80
N ARG A 79 -27.33 -20.39 -14.63
CA ARG A 79 -28.75 -19.99 -14.61
C ARG A 79 -29.20 -19.37 -15.94
N TRP A 80 -28.31 -18.72 -16.68
CA TRP A 80 -28.62 -17.99 -17.92
C TRP A 80 -28.12 -18.67 -19.19
N THR A 81 -27.17 -19.58 -19.07
CA THR A 81 -26.68 -20.38 -20.18
C THR A 81 -26.94 -21.83 -19.79
N ASP A 82 -27.57 -22.66 -20.64
CA ASP A 82 -27.64 -24.13 -20.44
C ASP A 82 -26.26 -24.80 -20.55
N SER A 83 -25.20 -24.03 -20.33
CA SER A 83 -23.83 -24.46 -20.35
C SER A 83 -23.49 -25.17 -19.04
N PRO A 84 -22.67 -26.22 -19.10
CA PRO A 84 -22.26 -26.95 -17.91
C PRO A 84 -21.49 -26.07 -16.92
N TRP A 85 -21.73 -26.33 -15.63
CA TRP A 85 -21.22 -25.57 -14.48
C TRP A 85 -19.69 -25.34 -14.47
N TYR A 86 -18.90 -26.20 -15.12
CA TYR A 86 -17.44 -26.04 -15.21
C TYR A 86 -17.01 -24.86 -16.09
N MET A 87 -17.87 -24.34 -16.98
CA MET A 87 -17.57 -23.13 -17.74
C MET A 87 -17.54 -21.88 -16.84
N GLY A 88 -18.33 -21.87 -15.76
CA GLY A 88 -18.26 -20.82 -14.74
C GLY A 88 -16.89 -20.75 -14.06
N PHE A 89 -16.22 -21.89 -13.87
CA PHE A 89 -14.85 -21.94 -13.32
C PHE A 89 -13.81 -21.34 -14.27
N ALA A 90 -14.05 -21.33 -15.58
CA ALA A 90 -13.16 -20.69 -16.55
C ALA A 90 -13.08 -19.16 -16.37
N SER A 91 -14.05 -18.54 -15.67
CA SER A 91 -14.01 -17.12 -15.32
C SER A 91 -13.10 -16.81 -14.12
N SER A 92 -12.82 -17.79 -13.26
CA SER A 92 -12.03 -17.61 -12.03
C SER A 92 -10.59 -17.10 -12.23
N PRO A 93 -9.84 -17.47 -13.30
CA PRO A 93 -8.52 -16.90 -13.56
C PRO A 93 -8.57 -15.40 -13.83
N LEU A 94 -9.66 -14.90 -14.41
CA LEU A 94 -9.84 -13.48 -14.72
C LEU A 94 -10.05 -12.66 -13.43
N PHE A 95 -10.85 -13.17 -12.49
CA PHE A 95 -10.99 -12.58 -11.16
C PHE A 95 -9.69 -12.65 -10.35
N LEU A 96 -8.90 -13.73 -10.46
CA LEU A 96 -7.56 -13.79 -9.85
C LEU A 96 -6.61 -12.73 -10.43
N ALA A 97 -6.62 -12.54 -11.75
CA ALA A 97 -5.77 -11.56 -12.44
C ALA A 97 -6.08 -10.14 -11.99
N VAL A 98 -7.36 -9.75 -11.95
CA VAL A 98 -7.79 -8.44 -11.44
C VAL A 98 -7.42 -8.29 -9.95
N GLY A 99 -7.46 -9.40 -9.18
CA GLY A 99 -7.06 -9.51 -7.77
C GLY A 99 -5.64 -9.05 -7.60
N PHE A 100 -4.76 -9.65 -8.38
CA PHE A 100 -3.34 -9.38 -8.39
C PHE A 100 -3.02 -7.94 -8.80
N VAL A 101 -3.70 -7.40 -9.82
CA VAL A 101 -3.50 -6.01 -10.27
C VAL A 101 -3.87 -5.02 -9.17
N LEU A 102 -5.01 -5.21 -8.50
CA LEU A 102 -5.45 -4.35 -7.39
C LEU A 102 -4.50 -4.43 -6.19
N CYS A 103 -4.00 -5.63 -5.86
CA CYS A 103 -2.96 -5.80 -4.84
C CYS A 103 -1.70 -4.99 -5.16
N ARG A 104 -1.23 -5.09 -6.40
CA ARG A 104 -0.02 -4.39 -6.87
C ARG A 104 -0.23 -2.87 -6.85
N ALA A 105 -1.38 -2.39 -7.31
CA ALA A 105 -1.72 -0.97 -7.29
C ALA A 105 -1.77 -0.43 -5.86
N ALA A 106 -2.39 -1.15 -4.92
CA ALA A 106 -2.44 -0.77 -3.51
C ALA A 106 -1.04 -0.68 -2.88
N LYS A 107 -0.19 -1.69 -3.12
CA LYS A 107 1.21 -1.70 -2.65
C LYS A 107 2.05 -0.56 -3.22
N ASN A 108 1.86 -0.24 -4.49
CA ASN A 108 2.57 0.89 -5.11
C ASN A 108 2.11 2.24 -4.55
N LYS A 109 0.82 2.40 -4.29
CA LYS A 109 0.26 3.62 -3.69
C LYS A 109 0.78 3.85 -2.27
N THR A 110 0.85 2.80 -1.46
CA THR A 110 1.42 2.90 -0.11
C THR A 110 2.91 3.20 -0.16
N ALA A 111 3.67 2.56 -1.05
CA ALA A 111 5.09 2.86 -1.23
C ALA A 111 5.34 4.33 -1.60
N LYS A 112 4.59 4.89 -2.56
CA LYS A 112 4.68 6.31 -2.92
C LYS A 112 4.43 7.23 -1.73
N LEU A 113 3.49 6.88 -0.85
CA LEU A 113 3.14 7.64 0.34
C LEU A 113 4.25 7.62 1.40
N TYR A 114 4.95 6.48 1.57
CA TYR A 114 6.12 6.41 2.44
C TYR A 114 7.36 7.08 1.84
N GLN A 115 7.53 7.00 0.52
CA GLN A 115 8.59 7.71 -0.19
C GLN A 115 8.46 9.23 -0.02
N SER A 116 7.27 9.79 -0.25
CA SER A 116 7.06 11.24 -0.08
C SER A 116 7.26 11.70 1.37
N ALA A 117 6.82 10.91 2.35
CA ALA A 117 7.07 11.19 3.76
C ALA A 117 8.58 11.16 4.10
N TYR A 118 9.33 10.20 3.54
CA TYR A 118 10.78 10.12 3.69
C TYR A 118 11.49 11.33 3.06
N PHE A 119 11.12 11.73 1.84
CA PHE A 119 11.71 12.89 1.16
C PHE A 119 11.46 14.20 1.92
N LEU A 120 10.29 14.35 2.56
CA LEU A 120 10.01 15.49 3.44
C LEU A 120 10.97 15.53 4.63
N GLU A 121 11.22 14.38 5.27
CA GLU A 121 12.18 14.30 6.39
C GLU A 121 13.61 14.56 5.92
N TYR A 122 14.00 14.03 4.76
CA TYR A 122 15.30 14.29 4.16
C TYR A 122 15.54 15.79 3.97
N ARG A 123 14.58 16.51 3.36
CA ARG A 123 14.66 17.97 3.19
C ARG A 123 14.76 18.72 4.52
N LYS A 124 14.01 18.29 5.54
CA LYS A 124 14.09 18.90 6.89
C LYS A 124 15.44 18.70 7.55
N VAL A 125 16.03 17.51 7.40
CA VAL A 125 17.33 17.20 7.98
C VAL A 125 18.43 17.99 7.25
N ARG A 126 18.38 18.00 5.92
CA ARG A 126 19.30 18.77 5.07
C ARG A 126 19.27 20.27 5.39
N TYR A 127 18.08 20.89 5.39
CA TYR A 127 17.91 22.30 5.75
C TYR A 127 18.48 22.63 7.14
N LYS A 128 18.27 21.75 8.13
CA LYS A 128 18.82 21.94 9.48
C LYS A 128 20.35 21.95 9.54
N TYR A 129 21.01 21.21 8.65
CA TYR A 129 22.47 21.19 8.57
C TYR A 129 23.01 22.39 7.80
N GLU A 130 22.33 22.78 6.71
CA GLU A 130 22.66 23.95 5.90
C GLU A 130 22.54 25.25 6.70
N VAL A 131 21.45 25.46 7.44
CA VAL A 131 21.28 26.64 8.32
C VAL A 131 22.34 26.70 9.41
N LYS A 132 22.90 25.56 9.81
CA LYS A 132 23.97 25.49 10.81
C LYS A 132 25.38 25.65 10.22
N GLY A 133 25.50 25.92 8.92
CA GLY A 133 26.77 26.06 8.22
C GLY A 133 27.63 24.80 8.19
N ASN A 134 27.03 23.64 8.49
CA ASN A 134 27.76 22.39 8.67
C ASN A 134 27.43 21.47 7.48
N PHE A 135 28.16 21.67 6.37
CA PHE A 135 28.03 20.88 5.15
C PHE A 135 28.53 19.46 5.39
N ARG A 136 27.64 18.60 5.89
CA ARG A 136 27.92 17.18 6.07
C ARG A 136 27.86 16.45 4.74
N ASN A 137 28.62 15.35 4.67
CA ASN A 137 28.55 14.42 3.55
C ASN A 137 27.12 13.89 3.39
N GLU A 138 26.67 13.69 2.16
CA GLU A 138 25.34 13.19 1.80
C GLU A 138 25.01 11.88 2.54
N ALA A 139 26.00 11.02 2.77
CA ALA A 139 25.85 9.79 3.54
C ALA A 139 25.37 10.03 4.98
N ASP A 140 25.88 11.08 5.64
CA ASP A 140 25.51 11.43 7.02
C ASP A 140 24.11 12.03 7.09
N VAL A 141 23.74 12.85 6.10
CA VAL A 141 22.39 13.39 5.96
C VAL A 141 21.39 12.25 5.78
N GLN A 142 21.71 11.26 4.94
CA GLN A 142 20.88 10.07 4.76
C GLN A 142 20.77 9.24 6.04
N ASN A 143 21.88 8.97 6.73
CA ASN A 143 21.88 8.18 7.96
C ASN A 143 21.05 8.86 9.06
N GLN A 144 21.21 10.18 9.23
CA GLN A 144 20.42 10.94 10.19
C GLN A 144 18.93 10.98 9.79
N THR A 145 18.63 11.06 8.50
CA THR A 145 17.26 11.03 7.99
C THR A 145 16.61 9.68 8.30
N VAL A 146 17.28 8.57 8.01
CA VAL A 146 16.80 7.22 8.32
C VAL A 146 16.55 7.07 9.82
N TRP A 147 17.48 7.52 10.66
CA TRP A 147 17.32 7.47 12.12
C TRP A 147 16.14 8.32 12.62
N SER A 148 16.04 9.59 12.18
CA SER A 148 14.94 10.49 12.54
C SER A 148 13.58 9.93 12.10
N TYR A 149 13.51 9.46 10.86
CA TYR A 149 12.29 8.92 10.25
C TYR A 149 11.83 7.65 10.96
N THR A 150 12.73 6.68 11.16
CA THR A 150 12.41 5.42 11.86
C THR A 150 11.99 5.67 13.31
N LYS A 151 12.65 6.58 14.04
CA LYS A 151 12.26 6.97 15.40
C LYS A 151 10.85 7.56 15.45
N LYS A 152 10.51 8.46 14.52
CA LYS A 152 9.18 9.06 14.42
C LYS A 152 8.10 8.03 14.07
N LEU A 153 8.39 7.12 13.16
CA LEU A 153 7.47 6.03 12.79
C LEU A 153 7.23 5.07 13.95
N LYS A 154 8.28 4.67 14.67
CA LYS A 154 8.15 3.80 15.86
C LYS A 154 7.31 4.47 16.96
N ASN A 155 7.50 5.77 17.17
CA ASN A 155 6.67 6.52 18.11
C ASN A 155 5.20 6.59 17.65
N ALA A 156 4.96 6.86 16.37
CA ALA A 156 3.61 6.89 15.80
C ALA A 156 2.92 5.51 15.82
N GLU A 157 3.69 4.43 15.69
CA GLU A 157 3.23 3.05 15.84
C GLU A 157 2.80 2.76 17.28
N ALA A 158 3.62 3.13 18.27
CA ALA A 158 3.29 2.97 19.69
C ALA A 158 1.99 3.69 20.08
N HIS A 159 1.66 4.79 19.40
CA HIS A 159 0.43 5.55 19.63
C HIS A 159 -0.75 5.13 18.71
N GLY A 160 -0.58 4.09 17.89
CA GLY A 160 -1.62 3.62 16.95
C GLY A 160 -1.95 4.60 15.81
N ARG A 161 -1.14 5.66 15.61
CA ARG A 161 -1.39 6.77 14.67
C ARG A 161 -0.48 6.75 13.44
N LEU A 162 0.24 5.66 13.20
CA LEU A 162 1.21 5.51 12.11
C LEU A 162 0.64 5.94 10.75
N TRP A 163 -0.51 5.41 10.34
CA TRP A 163 -1.12 5.77 9.05
C TRP A 163 -1.51 7.24 8.94
N LYS A 164 -2.08 7.80 10.01
CA LYS A 164 -2.44 9.23 10.06
C LYS A 164 -1.20 10.10 9.93
N TYR A 165 -0.11 9.69 10.58
CA TYR A 165 1.16 10.39 10.58
C TYR A 165 1.83 10.39 9.20
N VAL A 166 1.99 9.22 8.56
CA VAL A 166 2.63 9.14 7.23
C VAL A 166 1.80 9.87 6.19
N ASN A 167 0.47 9.76 6.24
CA ASN A 167 -0.42 10.48 5.31
C ASN A 167 -0.34 12.01 5.51
N ALA A 168 -0.25 12.48 6.76
CA ALA A 168 -0.07 13.90 7.04
C ALA A 168 1.29 14.41 6.50
N MET A 169 2.37 13.66 6.72
CA MET A 169 3.69 13.99 6.17
C MET A 169 3.69 14.03 4.64
N ALA A 170 3.15 12.99 4.00
CA ALA A 170 3.08 12.87 2.55
C ALA A 170 2.31 14.02 1.88
N LYS A 171 1.31 14.58 2.57
CA LYS A 171 0.47 15.69 2.08
C LYS A 171 0.95 17.07 2.54
N THR A 172 2.02 17.14 3.33
CA THR A 172 2.51 18.41 3.87
C THR A 172 3.09 19.28 2.76
N LYS A 173 2.45 20.43 2.48
CA LYS A 173 2.97 21.46 1.56
C LYS A 173 4.05 22.36 2.19
N LYS A 174 4.21 22.30 3.51
CA LYS A 174 5.27 23.00 4.26
C LYS A 174 6.60 22.28 4.07
N ILE A 175 7.17 22.44 2.87
CA ILE A 175 8.48 21.90 2.50
C ILE A 175 9.50 23.00 2.80
N PRO A 176 10.60 22.71 3.52
CA PRO A 176 11.68 23.69 3.71
C PRO A 176 12.23 24.12 2.35
N PRO A 177 12.61 25.40 2.17
CA PRO A 177 13.27 25.85 0.95
C PRO A 177 14.57 25.07 0.74
N ASP A 178 14.85 24.76 -0.52
CA ASP A 178 16.06 24.03 -0.91
C ASP A 178 17.14 25.08 -1.17
N ILE A 179 17.98 25.35 -0.17
CA ILE A 179 18.91 26.49 -0.17
C ILE A 179 19.84 26.42 -1.40
N TYR A 180 20.25 25.21 -1.81
CA TYR A 180 21.09 25.01 -3.00
C TYR A 180 20.39 25.35 -4.32
N ALA A 181 19.08 25.09 -4.43
CA ALA A 181 18.32 25.45 -5.61
C ALA A 181 18.07 26.97 -5.66
N GLU A 182 18.13 27.67 -4.54
CA GLU A 182 18.00 29.13 -4.51
C GLU A 182 19.36 29.82 -4.72
N THR A 183 20.48 29.22 -4.30
CA THR A 183 21.82 29.80 -4.49
C THR A 183 22.48 29.49 -5.83
N MET A 184 22.02 28.49 -6.59
CA MET A 184 22.58 28.17 -7.93
C MET A 184 22.00 29.02 -9.07
N TYR A 185 20.94 29.80 -8.82
CA TYR A 185 20.31 30.68 -9.81
C TYR A 185 20.46 32.19 -9.47
N VAL A 186 21.44 32.55 -8.63
CA VAL A 186 21.82 33.94 -8.33
C VAL A 186 23.23 34.20 -8.83
#